data_AF-A0A7W1U592-F1
#
_entry.id   AF-A0A7W1U592-F1
#
_cell.length_a   1.000
_cell.length_b   1.000
_cell.length_c   1.000
_cell.angle_alpha   90.00
_cell.angle_beta   90.00
_cell.angle_gamma   90.00
#
_symmetry.space_group_name_H-M   'P 1'
#
loop_
_entity.id
_entity.type
_entity.pdbx_description
1 polymer ?
#
loop_
_entity_poly.entity_id
_entity_poly.type
_entity_poly.pdbx_seq_one_letter_code
_entity_poly.pdbx_strand_id
1 'polypeptide(L)'
;MAKNRAIEEFSNIRITNDGFQVVFVREKLEITKYFAGHTEESMRAAQEYRDKMRKKIPNKRVNDVPRHVLKALGLSGPVVGVFRPAGREHYTVIYMDRKGQKRTRAFSWKKQSETDAYAQAIALRKKALRGRA
;
A
#
# COMPACT_ATOMS: atom_id res chain seq x y z
N MET A 1 -22.05 -10.36 -7.52
CA MET A 1 -21.01 -9.93 -6.56
C MET A 1 -19.96 -9.13 -7.31
N ALA A 2 -19.94 -7.80 -7.12
CA ALA A 2 -19.08 -6.90 -7.89
C ALA A 2 -17.60 -7.24 -7.66
N LYS A 3 -16.90 -7.60 -8.74
CA LYS A 3 -15.44 -7.74 -8.76
C LYS A 3 -14.85 -6.38 -8.39
N ASN A 4 -14.36 -6.24 -7.15
CA ASN A 4 -13.54 -5.11 -6.70
C ASN A 4 -12.22 -5.11 -7.49
N ARG A 5 -12.26 -4.59 -8.72
CA ARG A 5 -11.11 -4.35 -9.60
C ARG A 5 -10.36 -3.03 -9.28
N ALA A 6 -10.75 -2.29 -8.25
CA ALA A 6 -10.31 -0.89 -8.07
C ALA A 6 -9.15 -0.66 -7.08
N ILE A 7 -8.34 -1.68 -6.77
CA ILE A 7 -7.05 -1.47 -6.08
C ILE A 7 -5.91 -1.83 -7.04
N GLU A 8 -6.01 -1.32 -8.25
CA GLU A 8 -4.89 -1.22 -9.19
C GLU A 8 -4.30 0.18 -9.05
N GLU A 9 -3.74 0.46 -7.88
CA GLU A 9 -2.48 1.21 -7.73
C GLU A 9 -2.19 1.44 -6.25
N PHE A 10 -0.90 1.57 -5.97
CA PHE A 10 -0.31 1.74 -4.65
C PHE A 10 -0.54 3.15 -4.06
N SER A 11 -1.63 3.78 -4.45
CA SER A 11 -2.03 5.15 -4.14
C SER A 11 -3.35 5.10 -3.36
N ASN A 12 -3.53 5.96 -2.35
CA ASN A 12 -4.76 6.05 -1.56
C ASN A 12 -5.97 6.58 -2.37
N ILE A 13 -6.02 6.32 -3.68
CA ILE A 13 -7.04 6.78 -4.63
C ILE A 13 -7.63 5.54 -5.31
N ARG A 14 -8.95 5.42 -5.27
CA ARG A 14 -9.74 4.41 -5.97
C ARG A 14 -10.45 5.08 -7.12
N ILE A 15 -10.43 4.45 -8.29
CA ILE A 15 -11.28 4.87 -9.41
C ILE A 15 -12.65 4.19 -9.22
N THR A 16 -13.71 4.98 -9.32
CA THR A 16 -15.10 4.56 -9.19
C THR A 16 -15.86 4.86 -10.48
N ASN A 17 -17.06 4.31 -10.62
CA ASN A 17 -17.90 4.51 -11.82
C ASN A 17 -18.26 5.97 -12.06
N ASP A 18 -18.24 6.80 -11.02
CA ASP A 18 -18.72 8.17 -11.09
C ASP A 18 -17.56 9.19 -10.96
N GLY A 19 -16.33 8.73 -10.68
CA GLY A 19 -15.17 9.61 -10.44
C GLY A 19 -14.06 8.97 -9.61
N PHE A 20 -13.43 9.74 -8.73
CA PHE A 20 -12.30 9.30 -7.90
C PHE A 20 -12.65 9.32 -6.41
N GLN A 21 -12.16 8.34 -5.66
CA GLN A 21 -12.38 8.22 -4.22
C GLN A 21 -11.04 8.09 -3.50
N VAL A 22 -10.72 9.07 -2.65
CA VAL A 22 -9.55 9.02 -1.79
C VAL A 22 -9.91 8.31 -0.50
N VAL A 23 -9.20 7.24 -0.15
CA VAL A 23 -9.46 6.44 1.06
C VAL A 23 -8.18 6.31 1.89
N PHE A 24 -8.23 6.78 3.14
CA PHE A 24 -7.22 6.57 4.16
C PHE A 24 -7.78 5.70 5.27
N VAL A 25 -7.20 4.52 5.45
CA VAL A 25 -7.49 3.66 6.60
C VAL A 25 -6.25 3.63 7.49
N ARG A 26 -6.36 4.16 8.71
CA ARG A 26 -5.27 4.23 9.71
C ARG A 26 -5.79 3.82 11.08
N GLU A 27 -5.37 2.67 11.57
CA GLU A 27 -5.77 2.08 12.86
C GLU A 27 -7.30 2.04 13.06
N LYS A 28 -7.88 3.07 13.69
CA LYS A 28 -9.32 3.22 13.96
C LYS A 28 -9.99 4.35 13.17
N LEU A 29 -9.25 5.02 12.30
CA LEU A 29 -9.70 6.17 11.53
C LEU A 29 -9.78 5.80 10.05
N GLU A 30 -11.01 5.79 9.53
CA GLU A 30 -11.29 5.71 8.10
C GLU A 30 -11.72 7.10 7.62
N ILE A 31 -10.95 7.65 6.68
CA ILE A 31 -11.28 8.91 6.03
C ILE A 31 -11.46 8.63 4.55
N THR A 32 -12.65 8.94 4.08
CA THR A 32 -13.05 8.76 2.70
C THR A 32 -13.51 10.10 2.17
N LYS A 33 -12.97 10.51 1.02
CA LYS A 33 -13.44 11.68 0.29
C LYS A 33 -13.65 11.33 -1.17
N TYR A 34 -14.78 11.77 -1.69
CA TYR A 34 -15.19 11.52 -3.05
C TYR A 34 -15.01 12.78 -3.93
N PHE A 35 -14.61 12.57 -5.18
CA PHE A 35 -14.39 13.57 -6.21
C PHE A 35 -15.15 13.13 -7.46
N ALA A 36 -16.21 13.85 -7.81
CA ALA A 36 -17.08 13.50 -8.93
C ALA A 36 -16.41 13.82 -10.29
N GLY A 37 -16.70 12.99 -11.29
CA GLY A 37 -16.25 13.16 -12.66
C GLY A 37 -14.87 12.57 -12.94
N HIS A 38 -14.70 12.02 -14.14
CA HIS A 38 -13.41 11.51 -14.66
C HIS A 38 -12.62 12.58 -15.41
N THR A 39 -12.60 13.80 -14.91
CA THR A 39 -11.82 14.89 -15.49
C THR A 39 -10.42 14.94 -14.89
N GLU A 40 -9.47 15.54 -15.62
CA GLU A 40 -8.12 15.78 -15.10
C GLU A 40 -8.15 16.65 -13.84
N GLU A 41 -9.06 17.62 -13.78
CA GLU A 41 -9.26 18.47 -12.61
C GLU A 41 -9.67 17.66 -11.38
N SER A 42 -10.62 16.73 -11.53
CA SER A 42 -11.06 15.85 -10.43
C SER A 42 -9.96 14.89 -9.99
N MET A 43 -9.15 14.39 -10.93
CA MET A 43 -7.97 13.57 -10.61
C MET A 43 -6.92 14.38 -9.85
N ARG A 44 -6.64 15.62 -10.29
CA ARG A 44 -5.70 16.52 -9.62
C ARG A 44 -6.18 16.89 -8.22
N ALA A 45 -7.45 17.22 -8.04
CA ALA A 45 -8.04 17.49 -6.74
C ALA A 45 -7.96 16.28 -5.79
N ALA A 46 -8.18 15.07 -6.31
CA ALA A 46 -8.01 13.83 -5.55
C ALA A 46 -6.54 13.61 -5.12
N GLN A 47 -5.58 13.90 -6.00
CA GLN A 47 -4.15 13.81 -5.68
C GLN A 47 -3.70 14.85 -4.65
N GLU A 48 -4.12 16.11 -4.80
CA GLU A 48 -3.81 17.18 -3.86
C GLU A 48 -4.38 16.88 -2.46
N TYR A 49 -5.62 16.39 -2.41
CA TYR A 49 -6.24 15.97 -1.16
C TYR A 49 -5.51 14.77 -0.53
N ARG A 50 -5.13 13.77 -1.34
CA ARG A 50 -4.30 12.64 -0.88
C ARG A 50 -3.01 13.15 -0.24
N ASP A 51 -2.29 14.04 -0.90
CA ASP A 51 -0.99 14.51 -0.42
C ASP A 51 -1.12 15.37 0.84
N LYS A 52 -2.17 16.20 0.91
CA LYS A 52 -2.52 16.95 2.13
C LYS A 52 -2.83 16.04 3.30
N MET A 53 -3.63 14.99 3.08
CA MET A 53 -4.00 14.03 4.13
C MET A 53 -2.81 13.17 4.57
N ARG A 54 -1.89 12.84 3.64
CA ARG A 54 -0.64 12.14 3.95
C ARG A 54 0.28 12.96 4.85
N LYS A 55 0.31 14.29 4.71
CA LYS A 55 1.04 15.20 5.61
C LYS A 55 0.36 15.33 6.97
N LYS A 56 -0.97 15.45 7.00
CA LYS A 56 -1.75 15.66 8.25
C LYS A 56 -1.87 14.41 9.11
N ILE A 57 -1.90 13.23 8.49
CA ILE A 57 -1.99 11.95 9.20
C ILE A 57 -0.71 11.18 8.88
N PRO A 58 0.43 11.61 9.47
CA PRO A 58 1.69 10.91 9.27
C PRO A 58 1.50 9.48 9.76
N ASN A 59 1.88 8.53 8.91
CA ASN A 59 1.88 7.13 9.29
C ASN A 59 2.92 6.97 10.41
N LYS A 60 2.49 6.88 11.69
CA LYS A 60 3.39 6.63 12.83
C LYS A 60 4.30 5.42 12.62
N ARG A 61 3.83 4.45 11.82
CA ARG A 61 4.69 3.43 11.20
C ARG A 61 5.32 4.04 9.96
N VAL A 62 6.35 4.86 10.15
CA VAL A 62 7.26 5.21 9.07
C VAL A 62 7.80 3.87 8.58
N ASN A 63 7.32 3.44 7.42
CA ASN A 63 7.95 2.35 6.70
C ASN A 63 9.28 2.88 6.23
N ASP A 64 10.26 2.81 7.11
CA ASP A 64 11.63 3.22 6.84
C ASP A 64 12.31 2.13 6.01
N VAL A 65 11.72 1.88 4.84
CA VAL A 65 12.34 1.09 3.79
C VAL A 65 13.45 1.97 3.24
N PRO A 66 14.70 1.51 3.31
CA PRO A 66 15.82 2.33 2.89
C PRO A 66 15.70 2.78 1.43
N ARG A 67 16.17 4.00 1.14
CA ARG A 67 16.10 4.58 -0.21
C ARG A 67 16.84 3.73 -1.25
N HIS A 68 17.93 3.04 -0.87
CA HIS A 68 18.65 2.14 -1.79
C HIS A 68 17.79 0.96 -2.24
N VAL A 69 16.99 0.38 -1.33
CA VAL A 69 16.06 -0.71 -1.64
C VAL A 69 14.96 -0.24 -2.59
N LEU A 70 14.41 0.96 -2.33
CA LEU A 70 13.39 1.54 -3.21
C LEU A 70 13.94 1.84 -4.61
N LYS A 71 15.13 2.43 -4.69
CA LYS A 71 15.80 2.75 -5.97
C LYS A 71 16.13 1.49 -6.75
N ALA A 72 16.61 0.43 -6.10
CA ALA A 72 16.92 -0.85 -6.74
C ALA A 72 15.69 -1.53 -7.35
N LEU A 73 14.52 -1.33 -6.77
CA LEU A 73 13.25 -1.87 -7.29
C LEU A 73 12.47 -0.88 -8.17
N GLY A 74 13.03 0.30 -8.47
CA GLY A 74 12.36 1.33 -9.27
C GLY A 74 11.11 1.91 -8.61
N LEU A 75 11.02 1.89 -7.28
CA LEU A 75 9.85 2.33 -6.53
C LEU A 75 10.01 3.78 -6.07
N SER A 76 8.98 4.61 -6.31
CA SER A 76 8.93 6.00 -5.84
C SER A 76 8.70 6.13 -4.33
N GLY A 77 8.31 5.04 -3.66
CA GLY A 77 8.09 5.04 -2.22
C GLY A 77 7.82 3.65 -1.62
N PRO A 78 7.73 3.54 -0.28
CA PRO A 78 7.42 2.30 0.40
C PRO A 78 6.04 1.75 0.04
N VAL A 79 5.94 0.43 -0.14
CA VAL A 79 4.71 -0.27 -0.48
C VAL A 79 3.82 -0.42 0.74
N VAL A 80 2.55 -0.05 0.59
CA VAL A 80 1.54 -0.13 1.67
C VAL A 80 1.27 -1.60 2.05
N GLY A 81 1.38 -1.91 3.34
CA GLY A 81 1.14 -3.25 3.88
C GLY A 81 2.39 -4.13 3.99
N VAL A 82 3.55 -3.64 3.54
CA VAL A 82 4.87 -4.21 3.83
C VAL A 82 5.54 -3.33 4.86
N PHE A 83 5.99 -3.87 5.99
CA PHE A 83 6.57 -3.09 7.07
C PHE A 83 7.94 -3.60 7.45
N ARG A 84 8.85 -2.70 7.82
CA ARG A 84 10.13 -3.05 8.43
C ARG A 84 10.02 -2.82 9.93
N PRO A 85 10.04 -3.86 10.78
CA PRO A 85 10.11 -3.69 12.22
C PRO A 85 11.48 -3.10 12.59
N ALA A 86 11.49 -2.07 13.44
CA ALA A 86 12.73 -1.46 13.93
C ALA A 86 13.60 -2.52 14.64
N GLY A 87 14.91 -2.51 14.35
CA GLY A 87 15.86 -3.46 14.92
C GLY A 87 15.72 -4.92 14.43
N ARG A 88 14.92 -5.19 13.39
CA ARG A 88 14.79 -6.53 12.82
C ARG A 88 15.21 -6.57 11.35
N GLU A 89 15.86 -7.67 10.99
CA GLU A 89 16.36 -7.92 9.63
C GLU A 89 15.34 -8.64 8.74
N HIS A 90 14.08 -8.19 8.77
CA HIS A 90 13.03 -8.72 7.92
C HIS A 90 11.94 -7.72 7.57
N TYR A 91 11.28 -7.95 6.44
CA TYR A 91 10.05 -7.28 6.05
C TYR A 91 8.85 -8.13 6.44
N THR A 92 7.83 -7.51 7.04
CA THR A 92 6.59 -8.16 7.45
C THR A 92 5.46 -7.74 6.53
N VAL A 93 4.71 -8.71 6.02
CA VAL A 93 3.50 -8.48 5.24
C VAL A 93 2.31 -9.05 5.98
N ILE A 94 1.28 -8.22 6.15
CA ILE A 94 0.00 -8.65 6.70
C ILE A 94 -0.97 -8.79 5.54
N TYR A 95 -1.59 -9.96 5.41
CA TYR A 95 -2.54 -10.27 4.34
C TYR A 95 -3.72 -11.09 4.87
N MET A 96 -4.80 -11.13 4.09
CA MET A 96 -5.93 -12.01 4.35
C MET A 96 -5.74 -13.26 3.49
N ASP A 97 -5.85 -14.44 4.09
CA ASP A 97 -5.89 -15.69 3.32
C ASP A 97 -7.26 -15.89 2.65
N ARG A 98 -7.38 -16.94 1.83
CA ARG A 98 -8.64 -17.27 1.12
C ARG A 98 -9.81 -17.56 2.06
N LYS A 99 -9.55 -17.90 3.32
CA LYS A 99 -10.55 -18.16 4.35
C LYS A 99 -10.94 -16.87 5.10
N GLY A 100 -10.41 -15.71 4.69
CA GLY A 100 -10.63 -14.44 5.36
C GLY A 100 -9.90 -14.32 6.70
N GLN A 101 -8.91 -15.18 6.97
CA GLN A 101 -8.10 -15.05 8.19
C GLN A 101 -6.91 -14.12 7.94
N LYS A 102 -6.64 -13.26 8.92
CA LYS A 102 -5.48 -12.39 8.91
C LYS A 102 -4.22 -13.22 9.15
N ARG A 103 -3.35 -13.29 8.16
CA ARG A 103 -2.04 -13.95 8.21
C ARG A 103 -0.93 -12.92 8.14
N THR A 104 0.19 -13.26 8.77
CA THR A 104 1.40 -12.45 8.75
C THR A 104 2.54 -13.31 8.23
N ARG A 105 3.30 -12.78 7.27
CA ARG A 105 4.49 -13.45 6.74
C ARG A 105 5.69 -12.52 6.82
N ALA A 106 6.81 -13.05 7.29
CA ALA A 106 8.07 -12.34 7.38
C ALA A 106 9.03 -12.82 6.29
N PHE A 107 9.78 -11.89 5.71
CA PHE A 107 10.81 -12.10 4.71
C PHE A 107 12.12 -11.53 5.24
N SER A 108 12.98 -12.40 5.76
CA SER A 108 14.28 -12.00 6.31
C SER A 108 15.32 -11.83 5.22
N TRP A 109 16.25 -10.90 5.41
CA TRP A 109 17.44 -10.73 4.56
C TRP A 109 18.74 -11.22 5.24
N LYS A 110 18.62 -12.13 6.21
CA LYS A 110 19.78 -12.81 6.81
C LYS A 110 20.51 -13.75 5.84
N LYS A 111 19.77 -14.33 4.89
CA LYS A 111 20.25 -15.34 3.93
C LYS A 111 20.11 -14.92 2.47
N GLN A 112 19.67 -13.68 2.23
CA GLN A 112 19.42 -13.12 0.90
C GLN A 112 19.59 -11.60 0.96
N SER A 113 19.67 -10.92 -0.18
CA SER A 113 19.78 -9.47 -0.18
C SER A 113 18.52 -8.80 0.40
N GLU A 114 18.69 -7.61 0.99
CA GLU A 114 17.57 -6.81 1.52
C GLU A 114 16.55 -6.47 0.40
N THR A 115 17.06 -6.22 -0.81
CA THR A 115 16.27 -5.99 -2.02
C THR A 115 15.41 -7.19 -2.40
N ASP A 116 15.95 -8.41 -2.34
CA ASP A 116 15.20 -9.63 -2.66
C ASP A 116 14.12 -9.91 -1.61
N ALA A 117 14.45 -9.72 -0.33
CA ALA A 117 13.48 -9.86 0.74
C ALA A 117 12.30 -8.91 0.56
N TYR A 118 12.57 -7.67 0.17
CA TYR A 118 11.53 -6.68 -0.09
C TYR A 118 10.75 -7.00 -1.38
N ALA A 119 11.41 -7.45 -2.45
CA ALA A 119 10.76 -7.88 -3.68
C ALA A 119 9.78 -9.05 -3.45
N GLN A 120 10.18 -10.05 -2.65
CA GLN A 120 9.32 -11.17 -2.27
C GLN A 120 8.12 -10.71 -1.43
N ALA A 121 8.34 -9.78 -0.51
CA ALA A 121 7.26 -9.17 0.27
C ALA A 121 6.23 -8.46 -0.64
N ILE A 122 6.71 -7.72 -1.64
CA ILE A 122 5.85 -7.07 -2.65
C ILE A 122 5.10 -8.10 -3.48
N ALA A 123 5.77 -9.16 -3.93
CA ALA A 123 5.15 -10.22 -4.72
C ALA A 123 4.01 -10.91 -3.96
N LEU A 124 4.23 -11.24 -2.68
CA LEU A 124 3.17 -11.77 -1.82
C LEU A 124 2.03 -10.78 -1.66
N ARG A 125 2.33 -9.50 -1.44
CA ARG A 125 1.31 -8.46 -1.30
C ARG A 125 0.46 -8.32 -2.55
N LYS A 126 1.08 -8.33 -3.74
CA LYS A 126 0.38 -8.33 -5.04
C LYS A 126 -0.50 -9.57 -5.19
N LYS A 127 -0.01 -10.75 -4.79
CA LYS A 127 -0.79 -12.00 -4.81
C LYS A 127 -2.00 -11.95 -3.87
N ALA A 128 -1.83 -11.35 -2.68
CA ALA A 128 -2.90 -11.16 -1.70
C ALA A 128 -3.97 -10.18 -2.18
N LEU A 129 -3.58 -9.07 -2.80
CA LEU A 129 -4.54 -8.10 -3.36
C LEU A 129 -5.38 -8.71 -4.49
N ARG A 130 -4.82 -9.65 -5.26
CA ARG A 130 -5.54 -10.40 -6.30
C ARG A 130 -6.45 -11.51 -5.76
N GLY A 131 -6.54 -11.68 -4.42
CA GLY A 131 -7.31 -12.76 -3.79
C GLY A 131 -6.72 -14.16 -4.04
N ARG A 132 -5.45 -14.25 -4.44
CA ARG A 132 -4.78 -15.52 -4.80
C ARG A 132 -3.80 -16.04 -3.74
N ALA A 133 -3.59 -15.29 -2.66
CA ALA A 133 -2.66 -15.63 -1.59
C ALA A 133 -3.08 -16.88 -0.81
#